data_AF-A0A2N6EIE5-F1
#
_entry.id   AF-A0A2N6EIE5-F1
#
_cell.length_a   1.000
_cell.length_b   1.000
_cell.length_c   1.000
_cell.angle_alpha   90.00
_cell.angle_beta   90.00
_cell.angle_gamma   90.00
#
_symmetry.space_group_name_H-M   'P 1'
#
loop_
_entity.id
_entity.type
_entity.pdbx_description
1 polymer ?
#
loop_
_entity_poly.entity_id
_entity_poly.type
_entity_poly.pdbx_seq_one_letter_code
_entity_poly.pdbx_strand_id
1 'polypeptide(L)'
;MSIASIFKTRTGIEKEIDSFLNLASESGLIFIQGMNAFLNNQLDYFDEHLTHIIETEKEADTLRRSIEDLLYRKTLIPESRGDVLKLIETMDALLGKFKGVMFRIEIERPTIDRRFHDDLKALNNCAVQAVEAMILALRAYFKDIAQVADHMHKVVFWETEADKASTRMQKKVFGDQNLGLDMKIQLRDLVKHIDGIADQAEDMADSLAIYVIKRSL
;
A
#
# COMPACT_ATOMS: atom_id res chain seq x y z
N MET A 1 22.89 -5.46 -17.60
CA MET A 1 23.48 -4.72 -16.46
C MET A 1 22.43 -4.60 -15.35
N SER A 2 22.80 -4.74 -14.08
CA SER A 2 21.83 -4.51 -12.99
C SER A 2 21.50 -3.02 -12.90
N ILE A 3 20.24 -2.65 -12.62
CA ILE A 3 19.88 -1.27 -12.25
C ILE A 3 20.77 -0.79 -11.09
N ALA A 4 21.12 -1.67 -10.15
CA ALA A 4 22.10 -1.40 -9.09
C ALA A 4 23.50 -1.02 -9.62
N SER A 5 23.95 -1.59 -10.76
CA SER A 5 25.23 -1.18 -11.36
C SER A 5 25.17 0.20 -12.03
N ILE A 6 23.98 0.61 -12.50
CA ILE A 6 23.73 1.94 -13.08
C ILE A 6 23.60 3.00 -11.95
N PHE A 7 23.05 2.61 -10.80
CA PHE A 7 22.94 3.49 -9.64
C PHE A 7 24.23 3.63 -8.83
N LYS A 8 25.17 2.67 -8.94
CA LYS A 8 26.50 2.75 -8.31
C LYS A 8 27.34 3.95 -8.77
N THR A 9 27.05 4.55 -9.93
CA THR A 9 27.69 5.80 -10.36
C THR A 9 27.01 7.04 -9.75
N ARG A 10 27.42 7.41 -8.52
CA ARG A 10 27.35 8.78 -7.91
C ARG A 10 26.04 9.59 -8.04
N THR A 11 24.85 8.98 -8.11
CA THR A 11 23.59 9.73 -8.31
C THR A 11 22.74 9.91 -7.06
N GLY A 12 22.90 9.07 -6.03
CA GLY A 12 22.12 9.13 -4.78
C GLY A 12 20.70 8.55 -4.87
N ILE A 13 20.22 8.28 -6.09
CA ILE A 13 18.84 7.82 -6.35
C ILE A 13 18.48 6.50 -5.67
N GLU A 14 19.43 5.56 -5.54
CA GLU A 14 19.19 4.29 -4.83
C GLU A 14 18.84 4.52 -3.36
N LYS A 15 19.51 5.49 -2.71
CA LYS A 15 19.22 5.86 -1.33
C LYS A 15 17.84 6.50 -1.22
N GLU A 16 17.47 7.35 -2.18
CA GLU A 16 16.14 7.97 -2.18
C GLU A 16 15.02 6.95 -2.41
N ILE A 17 15.22 6.00 -3.33
CA ILE A 17 14.30 4.88 -3.55
C ILE A 17 14.19 4.03 -2.27
N ASP A 18 15.30 3.65 -1.65
CA ASP A 18 15.26 2.86 -0.42
C ASP A 18 14.57 3.60 0.73
N SER A 19 14.81 4.90 0.89
CA SER A 19 14.11 5.74 1.89
C SER A 19 12.61 5.83 1.58
N PHE A 20 12.23 6.04 0.33
CA PHE A 20 10.83 6.07 -0.10
C PHE A 20 10.13 4.74 0.21
N LEU A 21 10.78 3.61 -0.09
CA LEU A 21 10.25 2.28 0.21
C LEU A 21 10.23 1.95 1.72
N ASN A 22 11.06 2.61 2.54
CA ASN A 22 10.95 2.52 3.99
C ASN A 22 9.70 3.24 4.50
N LEU A 23 9.45 4.47 4.06
CA LEU A 23 8.25 5.23 4.42
C LEU A 23 6.98 4.50 3.97
N ALA A 24 7.02 3.85 2.81
CA ALA A 24 5.94 3.01 2.31
C ALA A 24 5.61 1.84 3.26
N SER A 25 6.63 1.12 3.72
CA SER A 25 6.48 0.00 4.66
C SER A 25 5.98 0.51 6.03
N GLU A 26 6.55 1.61 6.53
CA GLU A 26 6.16 2.25 7.78
C GLU A 26 4.69 2.73 7.76
N SER A 27 4.22 3.28 6.63
CA SER A 27 2.82 3.69 6.45
C SER A 27 1.85 2.53 6.72
N GLY A 28 2.20 1.31 6.31
CA GLY A 28 1.40 0.12 6.59
C GLY A 28 1.35 -0.22 8.08
N LEU A 29 2.46 -0.05 8.81
CA LEU A 29 2.51 -0.26 10.26
C LEU A 29 1.68 0.78 11.02
N ILE A 30 1.82 2.06 10.66
CA ILE A 30 1.03 3.17 11.23
C ILE A 30 -0.46 2.93 10.96
N PHE A 31 -0.81 2.49 9.76
CA PHE A 31 -2.19 2.15 9.41
C PHE A 31 -2.77 1.07 10.32
N ILE A 32 -2.06 -0.05 10.55
CA ILE A 32 -2.52 -1.10 11.48
C ILE A 32 -2.71 -0.55 12.90
N GLN A 33 -1.78 0.27 13.39
CA GLN A 33 -1.87 0.86 14.72
C GLN A 33 -3.08 1.78 14.84
N GLY A 34 -3.29 2.66 13.86
CA GLY A 34 -4.46 3.54 13.80
C GLY A 34 -5.77 2.75 13.74
N MET A 35 -5.89 1.78 12.83
CA MET A 35 -7.08 0.95 12.73
C MET A 35 -7.40 0.21 14.04
N ASN A 36 -6.37 -0.33 14.71
CA ASN A 36 -6.55 -0.98 16.01
C ASN A 36 -6.98 0.00 17.10
N ALA A 37 -6.39 1.20 17.15
CA ALA A 37 -6.78 2.24 18.10
C ALA A 37 -8.26 2.63 17.91
N PHE A 38 -8.69 2.85 16.66
CA PHE A 38 -10.09 3.15 16.35
C PHE A 38 -11.04 2.04 16.81
N LEU A 39 -10.75 0.77 16.47
CA LEU A 39 -11.59 -0.36 16.86
C LEU A 39 -11.65 -0.55 18.40
N ASN A 40 -10.60 -0.15 19.12
CA ASN A 40 -10.56 -0.21 20.58
C ASN A 40 -11.12 1.07 21.26
N ASN A 41 -11.72 1.99 20.50
CA ASN A 41 -12.24 3.28 20.99
C ASN A 41 -11.16 4.16 21.66
N GLN A 42 -9.92 4.05 21.18
CA GLN A 42 -8.76 4.81 21.61
C GLN A 42 -8.54 6.00 20.64
N LEU A 43 -9.48 6.95 20.64
CA LEU A 43 -9.53 8.00 19.61
C LEU A 43 -8.33 8.94 19.61
N ASP A 44 -7.79 9.29 20.78
CA ASP A 44 -6.59 10.14 20.87
C ASP A 44 -5.40 9.48 20.15
N TYR A 45 -5.19 8.18 20.37
CA TYR A 45 -4.16 7.41 19.68
C TYR A 45 -4.44 7.26 18.18
N PHE A 46 -5.70 7.14 17.78
CA PHE A 46 -6.08 7.14 16.37
C PHE A 46 -5.70 8.46 15.69
N ASP A 47 -5.99 9.60 16.32
CA ASP A 47 -5.68 10.93 15.79
C ASP A 47 -4.14 11.17 15.74
N GLU A 48 -3.38 10.65 16.71
CA GLU A 48 -1.91 10.62 16.66
C GLU A 48 -1.39 9.82 15.45
N HIS A 49 -1.91 8.61 15.22
CA HIS A 49 -1.52 7.79 14.07
C HIS A 49 -1.95 8.40 12.74
N LEU A 50 -3.10 9.07 12.68
CA LEU A 50 -3.53 9.81 11.49
C LEU A 50 -2.59 10.99 11.21
N THR A 51 -2.17 11.72 12.24
CA THR A 51 -1.18 12.80 12.08
C THR A 51 0.13 12.23 11.52
N HIS A 52 0.59 11.12 12.09
CA HIS A 52 1.82 10.48 11.66
C HIS A 52 1.75 10.03 10.19
N ILE A 53 0.66 9.39 9.76
CA ILE A 53 0.53 8.92 8.36
C ILE A 53 0.48 10.08 7.36
N ILE A 54 -0.07 11.24 7.75
CA ILE A 54 -0.07 12.46 6.92
C ILE A 54 1.36 12.99 6.74
N GLU A 55 2.15 12.98 7.80
CA GLU A 55 3.56 13.41 7.76
C GLU A 55 4.40 12.45 6.91
N THR A 56 4.25 11.14 7.12
CA THR A 56 4.93 10.09 6.35
C THR A 56 4.62 10.20 4.85
N GLU A 57 3.35 10.42 4.47
CA GLU A 57 2.97 10.57 3.07
C GLU A 57 3.54 11.83 2.42
N LYS A 58 3.60 12.95 3.16
CA LYS A 58 4.22 14.18 2.68
C LYS A 58 5.73 14.02 2.45
N GLU A 59 6.40 13.28 3.31
CA GLU A 59 7.82 12.94 3.14
C GLU A 59 8.02 11.99 1.95
N ALA A 60 7.14 11.00 1.77
CA ALA A 60 7.18 10.09 0.64
C ALA A 60 6.98 10.81 -0.70
N ASP A 61 6.01 11.72 -0.81
CA ASP A 61 5.78 12.53 -2.01
C ASP A 61 6.99 13.45 -2.31
N THR A 62 7.67 13.95 -1.28
CA THR A 62 8.91 14.72 -1.45
C THR A 62 10.01 13.87 -2.08
N LEU A 63 10.19 12.63 -1.61
CA LEU A 63 11.14 11.68 -2.19
C LEU A 63 10.73 11.24 -3.60
N ARG A 64 9.44 10.99 -3.86
CA ARG A 64 8.91 10.67 -5.20
C ARG A 64 9.31 11.73 -6.20
N ARG A 65 9.04 13.02 -5.89
CA ARG A 65 9.39 14.14 -6.77
C ARG A 65 10.90 14.27 -7.00
N SER A 66 11.70 13.99 -5.98
CA SER A 66 13.16 13.98 -6.09
C SER A 66 13.65 12.84 -7.00
N ILE A 67 13.12 11.64 -6.84
CA ILE A 67 13.40 10.49 -7.70
C ILE A 67 13.02 10.79 -9.16
N GLU A 68 11.84 11.38 -9.39
CA GLU A 68 11.39 11.83 -10.72
C GLU A 68 12.39 12.82 -11.35
N ASP A 69 12.82 13.84 -10.60
CA ASP A 69 13.80 14.82 -11.08
C ASP A 69 15.13 14.18 -11.45
N LEU A 70 15.62 13.25 -10.61
CA LEU A 70 16.86 12.51 -10.85
C LEU A 70 16.77 11.61 -12.10
N LEU A 71 15.64 10.96 -12.34
CA LEU A 71 15.43 10.13 -13.52
C LEU A 71 15.46 10.97 -14.81
N TYR A 72 14.79 12.13 -14.83
CA TYR A 72 14.70 12.96 -16.04
C TYR A 72 15.89 13.87 -16.28
N ARG A 73 16.41 14.57 -15.26
CA ARG A 73 17.47 15.57 -15.44
C ARG A 73 18.86 14.97 -15.59
N LYS A 74 19.12 13.86 -14.92
CA LYS A 74 20.42 13.19 -14.96
C LYS A 74 20.48 12.07 -16.00
N THR A 75 19.41 11.90 -16.80
CA THR A 75 19.30 10.90 -17.87
C THR A 75 19.66 9.50 -17.36
N LEU A 76 19.20 9.16 -16.16
CA LEU A 76 19.46 7.87 -15.55
C LEU A 76 18.52 6.83 -16.14
N ILE A 77 19.03 5.62 -16.38
CA ILE A 77 18.29 4.48 -16.94
C ILE A 77 17.34 4.85 -18.11
N PRO A 78 17.83 5.47 -19.20
CA PRO A 78 16.97 6.06 -20.24
C PRO A 78 15.92 5.10 -20.81
N GLU A 79 16.27 3.82 -20.94
CA GLU A 79 15.42 2.77 -21.51
C GLU A 79 14.33 2.29 -20.55
N SER A 80 14.48 2.52 -19.24
CA SER A 80 13.55 2.04 -18.20
C SER A 80 12.98 3.15 -17.33
N ARG A 81 13.30 4.43 -17.58
CA ARG A 81 12.87 5.57 -16.75
C ARG A 81 11.36 5.68 -16.60
N GLY A 82 10.60 5.42 -17.67
CA GLY A 82 9.13 5.47 -17.66
C GLY A 82 8.53 4.35 -16.82
N ASP A 83 9.08 3.14 -16.95
CA ASP A 83 8.66 1.98 -16.16
C ASP A 83 8.96 2.20 -14.67
N VAL A 84 10.16 2.71 -14.33
CA VAL A 84 10.53 3.02 -12.94
C VAL A 84 9.68 4.14 -12.36
N LEU A 85 9.46 5.23 -13.11
CA LEU A 85 8.59 6.32 -12.66
C LEU A 85 7.19 5.81 -12.34
N LYS A 86 6.62 5.00 -13.24
CA LYS A 86 5.29 4.44 -13.04
C LYS A 86 5.20 3.58 -11.78
N LEU A 87 6.24 2.79 -11.48
CA LEU A 87 6.30 2.02 -10.23
C LEU A 87 6.32 2.92 -9.00
N ILE A 88 7.15 3.97 -8.98
CA ILE A 88 7.25 4.88 -7.83
C ILE A 88 5.93 5.66 -7.63
N GLU A 89 5.33 6.17 -8.71
CA GLU A 89 4.03 6.84 -8.65
C GLU A 89 2.90 5.92 -8.14
N THR A 90 2.91 4.65 -8.57
CA THR A 90 1.88 3.70 -8.15
C THR A 90 2.04 3.32 -6.67
N MET A 91 3.29 3.19 -6.18
CA MET A 91 3.55 3.01 -4.75
C MET A 91 3.11 4.22 -3.92
N ASP A 92 3.39 5.45 -4.38
CA ASP A 92 2.94 6.67 -3.70
C ASP A 92 1.41 6.79 -3.63
N ALA A 93 0.72 6.46 -4.73
CA ALA A 93 -0.74 6.40 -4.76
C ALA A 93 -1.29 5.38 -3.75
N LEU A 94 -0.60 4.24 -3.58
CA LEU A 94 -0.95 3.22 -2.60
C LEU A 94 -0.80 3.76 -1.16
N LEU A 95 0.27 4.50 -0.85
CA LEU A 95 0.46 5.15 0.45
C LEU A 95 -0.69 6.12 0.73
N GLY A 96 -1.10 6.86 -0.30
CA GLY A 96 -2.27 7.72 -0.26
C GLY A 96 -3.57 7.00 0.09
N LYS A 97 -3.72 5.70 -0.22
CA LYS A 97 -4.91 4.92 0.16
C LYS A 97 -5.00 4.65 1.66
N PHE A 98 -3.89 4.35 2.33
CA PHE A 98 -3.90 4.21 3.80
C PHE A 98 -4.39 5.49 4.47
N LYS A 99 -3.81 6.62 4.07
CA LYS A 99 -4.22 7.96 4.51
C LYS A 99 -5.71 8.21 4.22
N GLY A 100 -6.17 7.87 3.02
CA GLY A 100 -7.56 8.04 2.59
C GLY A 100 -8.56 7.26 3.45
N VAL A 101 -8.25 6.00 3.78
CA VAL A 101 -9.09 5.18 4.68
C VAL A 101 -9.14 5.79 6.07
N MET A 102 -8.00 6.20 6.65
CA MET A 102 -7.99 6.79 7.99
C MET A 102 -8.73 8.14 8.03
N PHE A 103 -8.58 9.00 7.02
CA PHE A 103 -9.40 10.23 6.92
C PHE A 103 -10.89 9.93 6.85
N ARG A 104 -11.29 8.92 6.08
CA ARG A 104 -12.70 8.53 6.00
C ARG A 104 -13.25 8.17 7.38
N ILE A 105 -12.50 7.39 8.15
CA ILE A 105 -12.88 7.02 9.53
C ILE A 105 -12.95 8.24 10.44
N GLU A 106 -12.00 9.17 10.34
CA GLU A 106 -11.99 10.41 11.12
C GLU A 106 -13.23 11.27 10.86
N ILE A 107 -13.59 11.44 9.58
CA ILE A 107 -14.74 12.25 9.14
C ILE A 107 -16.05 11.58 9.53
N GLU A 108 -16.19 10.29 9.22
CA GLU A 108 -17.47 9.59 9.32
C GLU A 108 -17.75 9.04 10.73
N ARG A 109 -16.69 8.82 11.54
CA ARG A 109 -16.72 8.21 12.87
C ARG A 109 -17.72 7.04 12.97
N PRO A 110 -17.57 6.01 12.11
CA PRO A 110 -18.55 4.93 12.01
C PRO A 110 -18.67 4.17 13.33
N THR A 111 -19.90 3.86 13.75
CA THR A 111 -20.12 2.97 14.88
C THR A 111 -19.97 1.52 14.42
N ILE A 112 -18.86 0.88 14.80
CA ILE A 112 -18.55 -0.50 14.39
C ILE A 112 -18.75 -1.45 15.57
N ASP A 113 -19.78 -2.30 15.48
CA ASP A 113 -20.05 -3.35 16.46
C ASP A 113 -18.84 -4.29 16.61
N ARG A 114 -18.51 -4.65 17.86
CA ARG A 114 -17.42 -5.55 18.23
C ARG A 114 -17.41 -6.86 17.44
N ARG A 115 -18.57 -7.37 17.05
CA ARG A 115 -18.67 -8.59 16.24
C ARG A 115 -18.00 -8.48 14.85
N PHE A 116 -17.73 -7.28 14.35
CA PHE A 116 -17.04 -7.04 13.08
C PHE A 116 -15.54 -6.75 13.23
N HIS A 117 -15.04 -6.58 14.45
CA HIS A 117 -13.67 -6.13 14.70
C HIS A 117 -12.63 -7.12 14.19
N ASP A 118 -12.80 -8.42 14.45
CA ASP A 118 -11.83 -9.44 14.03
C ASP A 118 -11.80 -9.60 12.51
N ASP A 119 -12.95 -9.48 11.85
CA ASP A 119 -13.04 -9.49 10.38
C ASP A 119 -12.32 -8.29 9.77
N LEU A 120 -12.50 -7.09 10.34
CA LEU A 120 -11.79 -5.88 9.91
C LEU A 120 -10.28 -5.97 10.15
N LYS A 121 -9.85 -6.47 11.32
CA LYS A 121 -8.43 -6.67 11.62
C LYS A 121 -7.79 -7.64 10.63
N ALA A 122 -8.47 -8.73 10.28
CA ALA A 122 -8.00 -9.67 9.28
C ALA A 122 -7.86 -9.00 7.90
N LEU A 123 -8.87 -8.23 7.46
CA LEU A 123 -8.82 -7.51 6.19
C LEU A 123 -7.68 -6.48 6.15
N ASN A 124 -7.56 -5.65 7.19
CA ASN A 124 -6.48 -4.67 7.33
C ASN A 124 -5.11 -5.33 7.25
N ASN A 125 -4.93 -6.46 7.92
CA ASN A 125 -3.67 -7.21 7.90
C ASN A 125 -3.37 -7.75 6.50
N CYS A 126 -4.35 -8.35 5.80
CA CYS A 126 -4.15 -8.85 4.44
C CYS A 126 -3.75 -7.71 3.48
N ALA A 127 -4.46 -6.57 3.55
CA ALA A 127 -4.12 -5.39 2.77
C ALA A 127 -2.67 -4.93 3.01
N VAL A 128 -2.25 -4.77 4.27
CA VAL A 128 -0.87 -4.34 4.58
C VAL A 128 0.18 -5.38 4.17
N GLN A 129 -0.12 -6.67 4.29
CA GLN A 129 0.80 -7.73 3.86
C GLN A 129 0.96 -7.80 2.32
N ALA A 130 -0.09 -7.51 1.55
CA ALA A 130 0.00 -7.39 0.09
C ALA A 130 0.96 -6.26 -0.30
N VAL A 131 0.85 -5.12 0.38
CA VAL A 131 1.71 -3.95 0.18
C VAL A 131 3.16 -4.24 0.55
N GLU A 132 3.39 -4.87 1.71
CA GLU A 132 4.74 -5.24 2.14
C GLU A 132 5.40 -6.22 1.17
N ALA A 133 4.65 -7.23 0.69
CA ALA A 133 5.14 -8.14 -0.35
C ALA A 133 5.49 -7.38 -1.64
N MET A 134 4.69 -6.39 -2.03
CA MET A 134 4.94 -5.56 -3.21
C MET A 134 6.20 -4.68 -3.03
N ILE A 135 6.40 -4.10 -1.85
CA ILE A 135 7.62 -3.34 -1.51
C ILE A 135 8.86 -4.24 -1.64
N LEU A 136 8.81 -5.47 -1.12
CA LEU A 136 9.91 -6.43 -1.25
C LEU A 136 10.17 -6.82 -2.71
N ALA A 137 9.11 -7.05 -3.51
CA ALA A 137 9.24 -7.30 -4.95
C ALA A 137 9.90 -6.14 -5.68
N LEU A 138 9.53 -4.90 -5.33
CA LEU A 138 10.11 -3.70 -5.91
C LEU A 138 11.58 -3.49 -5.49
N ARG A 139 11.94 -3.78 -4.23
CA ARG A 139 13.35 -3.78 -3.79
C ARG A 139 14.17 -4.80 -4.55
N ALA A 140 13.64 -6.02 -4.73
CA ALA A 140 14.27 -7.05 -5.53
C ALA A 140 14.46 -6.58 -6.97
N TYR A 141 13.46 -5.94 -7.57
CA TYR A 141 13.60 -5.40 -8.93
C TYR A 141 14.78 -4.45 -9.08
N PHE A 142 15.04 -3.57 -8.11
CA PHE A 142 16.19 -2.67 -8.15
C PHE A 142 17.54 -3.35 -7.86
N LYS A 143 17.56 -4.35 -6.97
CA LYS A 143 18.80 -4.95 -6.41
C LYS A 143 19.14 -6.32 -7.00
N ASP A 144 18.19 -7.23 -7.00
CA ASP A 144 18.31 -8.62 -7.44
C ASP A 144 17.02 -9.11 -8.12
N ILE A 145 16.99 -9.02 -9.45
CA ILE A 145 15.80 -9.30 -10.25
C ILE A 145 15.33 -10.75 -10.14
N ALA A 146 16.23 -11.69 -9.79
CA ALA A 146 15.88 -13.11 -9.66
C ALA A 146 14.92 -13.37 -8.49
N GLN A 147 14.96 -12.51 -7.45
CA GLN A 147 14.10 -12.64 -6.27
C GLN A 147 12.72 -11.97 -6.44
N VAL A 148 12.44 -11.31 -7.56
CA VAL A 148 11.16 -10.61 -7.76
C VAL A 148 9.98 -11.58 -7.70
N ALA A 149 10.10 -12.75 -8.34
CA ALA A 149 9.06 -13.77 -8.37
C ALA A 149 8.73 -14.33 -6.96
N ASP A 150 9.71 -14.39 -6.06
CA ASP A 150 9.55 -14.88 -4.69
C ASP A 150 8.68 -13.95 -3.83
N HIS A 151 8.55 -12.69 -4.24
CA HIS A 151 7.71 -11.71 -3.56
C HIS A 151 6.38 -11.50 -4.27
N MET A 152 6.36 -11.51 -5.61
CA MET A 152 5.14 -11.32 -6.40
C MET A 152 4.04 -12.33 -6.07
N HIS A 153 4.36 -13.62 -5.94
CA HIS A 153 3.33 -14.61 -5.62
C HIS A 153 2.68 -14.38 -4.24
N LYS A 154 3.38 -13.68 -3.33
CA LYS A 154 2.82 -13.31 -2.02
C LYS A 154 1.87 -12.12 -2.12
N VAL A 155 2.09 -11.19 -3.05
CA VAL A 155 1.16 -10.10 -3.32
C VAL A 155 -0.20 -10.68 -3.71
N VAL A 156 -0.20 -11.57 -4.72
CA VAL A 156 -1.40 -12.27 -5.20
C VAL A 156 -2.06 -13.08 -4.07
N PHE A 157 -1.27 -13.79 -3.26
CA PHE A 157 -1.82 -14.53 -2.12
C PHE A 157 -2.56 -13.62 -1.14
N TRP A 158 -1.96 -12.50 -0.75
CA TRP A 158 -2.55 -11.59 0.24
C TRP A 158 -3.72 -10.77 -0.31
N GLU A 159 -3.70 -10.39 -1.58
CA GLU A 159 -4.85 -9.85 -2.29
C GLU A 159 -6.01 -10.84 -2.20
N THR A 160 -5.80 -12.09 -2.59
CA THR A 160 -6.87 -13.10 -2.60
C THR A 160 -7.43 -13.37 -1.20
N GLU A 161 -6.60 -13.29 -0.16
CA GLU A 161 -7.07 -13.38 1.23
C GLU A 161 -7.82 -12.12 1.69
N ALA A 162 -7.41 -10.92 1.25
CA ALA A 162 -8.16 -9.68 1.48
C ALA A 162 -9.54 -9.76 0.83
N ASP A 163 -9.60 -10.21 -0.41
CA ASP A 163 -10.79 -10.33 -1.24
C ASP A 163 -11.83 -11.31 -0.63
N LYS A 164 -11.33 -12.43 -0.09
CA LYS A 164 -12.13 -13.38 0.72
C LYS A 164 -12.63 -12.74 2.02
N ALA A 165 -11.79 -11.99 2.73
CA ALA A 165 -12.16 -11.33 3.98
C ALA A 165 -13.22 -10.24 3.74
N SER A 166 -13.04 -9.42 2.71
CA SER A 166 -13.98 -8.41 2.22
C SER A 166 -15.32 -9.04 1.87
N THR A 167 -15.33 -10.09 1.05
CA THR A 167 -16.55 -10.82 0.67
C THR A 167 -17.28 -11.39 1.89
N ARG A 168 -16.55 -12.02 2.81
CA ARG A 168 -17.14 -12.57 4.05
C ARG A 168 -17.77 -11.47 4.89
N MET A 169 -17.08 -10.35 5.06
CA MET A 169 -17.57 -9.23 5.85
C MET A 169 -18.80 -8.59 5.21
N GLN A 170 -18.81 -8.37 3.89
CA GLN A 170 -19.97 -7.84 3.18
C GLN A 170 -21.20 -8.76 3.33
N LYS A 171 -21.03 -10.09 3.20
CA LYS A 171 -22.12 -11.05 3.46
C LYS A 171 -22.65 -10.96 4.89
N LYS A 172 -21.76 -10.84 5.88
CA LYS A 172 -22.12 -10.69 7.30
C LYS A 172 -22.89 -9.39 7.56
N VAL A 173 -22.40 -8.26 7.02
CA VAL A 173 -23.04 -6.94 7.15
C VAL A 173 -24.44 -6.94 6.53
N PHE A 174 -24.60 -7.44 5.30
CA PHE A 174 -25.90 -7.41 4.63
C PHE A 174 -26.88 -8.46 5.16
N GLY A 175 -26.38 -9.60 5.65
CA GLY A 175 -27.19 -10.64 6.31
C GLY A 175 -27.72 -10.24 7.68
N ASP A 176 -27.12 -9.23 8.33
CA ASP A 176 -27.52 -8.79 9.66
C ASP A 176 -28.85 -8.03 9.65
N GLN A 177 -29.88 -8.57 10.30
CA GLN A 177 -31.20 -7.93 10.36
C GLN A 177 -31.27 -6.78 11.37
N ASN A 178 -30.28 -6.65 12.26
CA ASN A 178 -30.25 -5.60 13.27
C ASN A 178 -29.56 -4.31 12.79
N LEU A 179 -28.88 -4.36 11.64
CA LEU A 179 -28.26 -3.18 11.04
C LEU A 179 -29.25 -2.47 10.10
N GLY A 180 -29.36 -1.15 10.28
CA GLY A 180 -29.99 -0.27 9.30
C GLY A 180 -29.23 -0.24 7.97
N LEU A 181 -29.91 0.14 6.89
CA LEU A 181 -29.30 0.22 5.57
C LEU A 181 -28.15 1.25 5.53
N ASP A 182 -28.29 2.35 6.25
CA ASP A 182 -27.26 3.37 6.47
C ASP A 182 -25.96 2.75 7.01
N MET A 183 -26.03 1.99 8.10
CA MET A 183 -24.87 1.31 8.69
C MET A 183 -24.28 0.26 7.75
N LYS A 184 -25.14 -0.49 7.04
CA LYS A 184 -24.69 -1.49 6.06
C LYS A 184 -23.89 -0.85 4.92
N ILE A 185 -24.40 0.26 4.39
CA ILE A 185 -23.77 0.99 3.29
C ILE A 185 -22.44 1.59 3.75
N GLN A 186 -22.39 2.20 4.94
CA GLN A 186 -21.18 2.75 5.52
C GLN A 186 -20.09 1.68 5.75
N LEU A 187 -20.45 0.56 6.39
CA LEU A 187 -19.50 -0.53 6.63
C LEU A 187 -19.00 -1.17 5.33
N ARG A 188 -19.90 -1.38 4.35
CA ARG A 188 -19.50 -1.89 3.03
C ARG A 188 -18.54 -0.92 2.33
N ASP A 189 -18.80 0.39 2.41
CA ASP A 189 -17.94 1.40 1.81
C ASP A 189 -16.54 1.37 2.43
N LEU A 190 -16.44 1.35 3.77
CA LEU A 190 -15.17 1.21 4.48
C LEU A 190 -14.42 -0.07 4.06
N VAL A 191 -15.11 -1.22 4.04
CA VAL A 191 -14.53 -2.51 3.64
C VAL A 191 -13.95 -2.42 2.23
N LYS A 192 -14.68 -1.87 1.26
CA LYS A 192 -14.21 -1.72 -0.12
C LYS A 192 -12.98 -0.83 -0.24
N HIS A 193 -12.88 0.21 0.57
CA HIS A 193 -11.69 1.08 0.54
C HIS A 193 -10.45 0.39 1.10
N ILE A 194 -10.61 -0.48 2.11
CA ILE A 194 -9.50 -1.27 2.65
C ILE A 194 -9.08 -2.35 1.64
N ASP A 195 -10.06 -3.06 1.08
CA ASP A 195 -9.88 -4.09 0.05
C ASP A 195 -9.08 -3.54 -1.15
N GLY A 196 -9.48 -2.37 -1.65
CA GLY A 196 -8.82 -1.71 -2.77
C GLY A 196 -7.38 -1.25 -2.52
N ILE A 197 -6.84 -1.39 -1.31
CA ILE A 197 -5.39 -1.27 -1.06
C ILE A 197 -4.67 -2.50 -1.59
N ALA A 198 -5.21 -3.70 -1.35
CA ALA A 198 -4.65 -4.96 -1.81
C ALA A 198 -4.75 -5.07 -3.34
N ASP A 199 -5.90 -4.71 -3.93
CA ASP A 199 -6.10 -4.67 -5.39
C ASP A 199 -5.03 -3.78 -6.06
N GLN A 200 -4.75 -2.61 -5.48
CA GLN A 200 -3.75 -1.69 -6.02
C GLN A 200 -2.32 -2.27 -5.96
N ALA A 201 -2.04 -3.08 -4.93
CA ALA A 201 -0.77 -3.78 -4.81
C ALA A 201 -0.64 -4.86 -5.89
N GLU A 202 -1.71 -5.59 -6.17
CA GLU A 202 -1.76 -6.59 -7.25
C GLU A 202 -1.60 -5.94 -8.64
N ASP A 203 -2.35 -4.87 -8.95
CA ASP A 203 -2.22 -4.10 -10.19
C ASP A 203 -0.76 -3.65 -10.43
N MET A 204 -0.08 -3.27 -9.34
CA MET A 204 1.33 -2.90 -9.38
C MET A 204 2.24 -4.10 -9.61
N ALA A 205 1.93 -5.27 -9.03
CA ALA A 205 2.67 -6.50 -9.24
C ALA A 205 2.56 -6.97 -10.70
N ASP A 206 1.39 -6.86 -11.32
CA ASP A 206 1.17 -7.16 -12.74
C ASP A 206 2.02 -6.24 -13.64
N SER A 207 2.05 -4.95 -13.32
CA SER A 207 2.91 -3.99 -14.01
C SER A 207 4.39 -4.35 -13.85
N LEU A 208 4.81 -4.71 -12.64
CA LEU A 208 6.18 -5.12 -12.35
C LEU A 208 6.58 -6.39 -13.13
N ALA A 209 5.67 -7.35 -13.28
CA ALA A 209 5.88 -8.57 -14.05
C ALA A 209 6.31 -8.27 -15.49
N ILE A 210 5.61 -7.33 -16.13
CA ILE A 210 5.91 -6.88 -17.49
C ILE A 210 7.30 -6.25 -17.54
N TYR A 211 7.66 -5.43 -16.56
CA TYR A 211 8.96 -4.75 -16.52
C TYR A 211 10.13 -5.72 -16.27
N VAL A 212 9.90 -6.78 -15.49
CA VAL A 212 10.87 -7.88 -15.33
C VAL A 212 11.12 -8.59 -16.65
N ILE A 213 10.05 -8.92 -17.40
CA ILE A 213 10.16 -9.57 -18.71
C ILE A 213 10.92 -8.66 -19.69
N LYS A 214 10.52 -7.39 -19.81
CA LYS A 214 11.20 -6.41 -20.69
C LYS A 214 12.69 -6.32 -20.41
N ARG A 215 13.11 -6.40 -19.14
CA ARG A 215 14.50 -6.32 -18.72
C ARG A 215 15.28 -7.63 -18.93
N SER A 216 14.59 -8.73 -19.16
CA SER A 216 15.17 -10.05 -19.43
C SER A 216 15.35 -10.32 -20.93
N LEU A 217 14.81 -9.47 -21.80
CA LEU A 217 15.00 -9.45 -23.25
C LEU A 217 16.26 -8.66 -23.62
#